data_AF-A0A1I5GFL2-F1
#
_entry.id   AF-A0A1I5GFL2-F1
#
_cell.length_a   1.000
_cell.length_b   1.000
_cell.length_c   1.000
_cell.angle_alpha   90.00
_cell.angle_beta   90.00
_cell.angle_gamma   90.00
#
_symmetry.space_group_name_H-M   'P 1'
#
loop_
_entity.id
_entity.type
_entity.pdbx_description
1 polymer ?
#
loop_
_entity_poly.entity_id
_entity_poly.type
_entity_poly.pdbx_seq_one_letter_code
_entity_poly.pdbx_strand_id
1 'polypeptide(L)'
;MTRLPQIAMLSDGRRLHLQDGPIDLIIEARGPAHDVQVAYEAAARRLTGLLDELCAELPELRAAAGERTSLRSVVARRMHAAVAPYASDCFITPMAAVAGSVAEEILGAMLDAAPLERVYVNNGGDIALHLGRGEHFSVGLIDRPDGDGVMRTLRVDANDPIRGIATSGRHGRSFSLGIADAVTVLAATASQADAAATIIANAVDLPGHPGIIRQPANELQPDSDLGSRLVTRNVSQLSRKDIAAALESGAECARQLFDRGLIEGAVLRLCGDMIVVGTKDIREQRSRPLALENAVGA
;
A
#
# COMPACT_ATOMS: atom_id res chain seq x y z
N MET A 1 -18.61 24.89 3.93
CA MET A 1 -17.26 25.19 4.44
C MET A 1 -16.39 24.01 4.03
N THR A 2 -15.39 24.23 3.20
CA THR A 2 -14.42 23.20 2.82
C THR A 2 -13.69 22.74 4.07
N ARG A 3 -13.68 21.43 4.31
CA ARG A 3 -12.98 20.84 5.45
C ARG A 3 -11.49 21.08 5.24
N LEU A 4 -10.79 21.59 6.26
CA LEU A 4 -9.34 21.77 6.19
C LEU A 4 -8.65 20.50 6.70
N PRO A 5 -7.54 20.07 6.06
CA PRO A 5 -6.76 18.96 6.56
C PRO A 5 -6.13 19.30 7.92
N GLN A 6 -5.92 18.29 8.75
CA GLN A 6 -5.09 18.41 9.94
C GLN A 6 -3.63 18.30 9.51
N ILE A 7 -2.80 19.22 10.03
CA ILE A 7 -1.39 19.35 9.65
C ILE A 7 -0.59 19.44 10.94
N ALA A 8 0.35 18.53 11.13
CA ALA A 8 1.23 18.54 12.30
C ALA A 8 2.62 18.02 11.96
N MET A 9 3.64 18.57 12.59
CA MET A 9 4.94 17.90 12.65
C MET A 9 4.90 16.83 13.74
N LEU A 10 5.43 15.64 13.44
CA LEU A 10 5.60 14.60 14.44
C LEU A 10 6.67 15.02 15.47
N SER A 11 6.66 14.36 16.63
CA SER A 11 7.53 14.69 17.78
C SER A 11 9.03 14.60 17.49
N ASP A 12 9.43 13.92 16.42
CA ASP A 12 10.82 13.87 15.95
C ASP A 12 11.28 15.11 15.19
N GLY A 13 10.36 16.05 14.89
CA GLY A 13 10.63 17.29 14.18
C GLY A 13 11.04 17.12 12.71
N ARG A 14 10.98 15.91 12.16
CA ARG A 14 11.41 15.60 10.79
C ARG A 14 10.25 15.19 9.89
N ARG A 15 9.29 14.45 10.44
CA ARG A 15 8.17 13.90 9.67
C ARG A 15 6.95 14.81 9.77
N LEU A 16 6.34 15.08 8.62
CA LEU A 16 5.07 15.77 8.50
C LEU A 16 3.93 14.75 8.52
N HIS A 17 2.91 15.04 9.32
CA HIS A 17 1.64 14.32 9.34
C HIS A 17 0.57 15.21 8.70
N LEU A 18 -0.13 14.65 7.71
CA LEU A 18 -1.27 15.29 7.06
C LEU A 18 -2.46 14.35 7.09
N GLN A 19 -3.62 14.82 7.55
CA GLN A 19 -4.82 14.00 7.60
C GLN A 19 -6.03 14.72 7.00
N ASP A 20 -6.69 14.07 6.04
CA ASP A 20 -7.99 14.48 5.52
C ASP A 20 -8.96 13.29 5.40
N GLY A 21 -9.81 13.12 6.41
CA GLY A 21 -10.80 12.04 6.49
C GLY A 21 -10.08 10.70 6.63
N PRO A 22 -10.27 9.76 5.69
CA PRO A 22 -9.54 8.50 5.67
C PRO A 22 -8.11 8.63 5.13
N ILE A 23 -7.75 9.75 4.50
CA ILE A 23 -6.40 10.01 4.02
C ILE A 23 -5.53 10.38 5.23
N ASP A 24 -4.46 9.63 5.44
CA ASP A 24 -3.61 9.70 6.63
C ASP A 24 -2.14 9.52 6.22
N LEU A 25 -1.45 10.63 6.01
CA LEU A 25 -0.14 10.69 5.38
C LEU A 25 0.96 10.94 6.41
N ILE A 26 2.01 10.12 6.36
CA ILE A 26 3.28 10.37 7.03
C ILE A 26 4.34 10.60 5.95
N ILE A 27 4.97 11.77 6.01
CA ILE A 27 5.89 12.26 4.99
C ILE A 27 7.24 12.56 5.62
N GLU A 28 8.33 12.10 5.01
CA GLU A 28 9.69 12.58 5.33
C GLU A 28 10.38 12.98 4.03
N ALA A 29 10.93 14.18 3.99
CA ALA A 29 11.79 14.65 2.93
C ALA A 29 13.21 14.93 3.46
N ARG A 30 14.20 14.76 2.59
CA ARG A 30 15.60 15.06 2.83
C ARG A 30 16.10 15.98 1.73
N GLY A 31 16.84 17.00 2.13
CA GLY A 31 17.43 18.03 1.27
C GLY A 31 17.75 19.27 2.09
N PRO A 32 18.06 20.41 1.45
CA PRO A 32 18.21 21.69 2.12
C PRO A 32 16.95 22.04 2.93
N ALA A 33 17.13 22.58 4.14
CA ALA A 33 16.01 22.83 5.07
C ALA A 33 14.91 23.74 4.48
N HIS A 34 15.32 24.75 3.70
CA HIS A 34 14.39 25.61 2.97
C HIS A 34 13.53 24.83 1.96
N ASP A 35 14.16 23.95 1.18
CA ASP A 35 13.49 23.17 0.13
C ASP A 35 12.53 22.13 0.74
N VAL A 36 12.92 21.52 1.86
CA VAL A 36 12.04 20.63 2.63
C VAL A 36 10.80 21.38 3.15
N GLN A 37 10.98 22.60 3.68
CA GLN A 37 9.87 23.42 4.16
C GLN A 37 8.91 23.79 3.01
N VAL A 38 9.44 24.24 1.87
CA VAL A 38 8.65 24.56 0.66
C VAL A 38 7.87 23.33 0.17
N ALA A 39 8.51 22.16 0.17
CA ALA A 39 7.86 20.91 -0.21
C ALA A 39 6.72 20.52 0.74
N TYR A 40 6.92 20.63 2.06
CA TYR A 40 5.88 20.35 3.06
C TYR A 40 4.68 21.29 2.93
N GLU A 41 4.91 22.57 2.65
CA GLU A 41 3.84 23.52 2.37
C GLU A 41 3.10 23.20 1.05
N ALA A 42 3.80 22.71 0.04
CA ALA A 42 3.18 22.24 -1.20
C ALA A 42 2.31 20.98 -0.97
N ALA A 43 2.78 20.02 -0.18
CA ALA A 43 2.02 18.84 0.20
C ALA A 43 0.70 19.20 0.92
N ALA A 44 0.78 20.07 1.92
CA ALA A 44 -0.38 20.55 2.67
C ALA A 44 -1.40 21.28 1.78
N ARG A 45 -0.92 22.17 0.90
CA ARG A 45 -1.77 22.86 -0.07
C ARG A 45 -2.43 21.88 -1.04
N ARG A 46 -1.70 20.88 -1.54
CA ARG A 46 -2.25 19.91 -2.49
C ARG A 46 -3.29 18.99 -1.87
N LEU A 47 -3.11 18.60 -0.62
CA LEU A 47 -4.08 17.77 0.09
C LEU A 47 -5.42 18.50 0.32
N THR A 48 -5.37 19.82 0.52
CA THR A 48 -6.57 20.62 0.78
C THR A 48 -7.54 20.55 -0.39
N GLY A 49 -8.72 19.96 -0.17
CA GLY A 49 -9.78 19.77 -1.18
C GLY A 49 -9.65 18.49 -2.01
N LEU A 50 -8.56 17.72 -1.87
CA LEU A 50 -8.36 16.48 -2.62
C LEU A 50 -9.43 15.41 -2.29
N LEU A 51 -9.82 15.30 -1.03
CA LEU A 51 -10.88 14.35 -0.64
C LEU A 51 -12.23 14.72 -1.29
N ASP A 52 -12.54 16.01 -1.38
CA ASP A 52 -13.77 16.48 -2.01
C ASP A 52 -13.78 16.19 -3.53
N GLU A 53 -12.64 16.34 -4.20
CA GLU A 53 -12.45 15.94 -5.61
C GLU A 53 -12.78 14.45 -5.82
N LEU A 54 -12.25 13.57 -4.96
CA LEU A 54 -12.51 12.13 -5.03
C LEU A 54 -13.96 11.78 -4.69
N CYS A 55 -14.53 12.42 -3.66
CA CYS A 55 -15.93 12.22 -3.27
C CYS A 55 -16.90 12.59 -4.39
N ALA A 56 -16.59 13.62 -5.18
CA ALA A 56 -17.41 14.03 -6.33
C ALA A 56 -17.48 12.96 -7.44
N GLU A 57 -16.46 12.11 -7.53
CA GLU A 57 -16.34 11.04 -8.53
C GLU A 57 -16.56 9.63 -7.96
N LEU A 58 -16.91 9.55 -6.66
CA LEU A 58 -17.00 8.31 -5.90
C LEU A 58 -17.91 7.23 -6.52
N PRO A 59 -19.08 7.56 -7.12
CA PRO A 59 -19.92 6.54 -7.74
C PRO A 59 -19.21 5.77 -8.86
N GLU A 60 -18.40 6.43 -9.69
CA GLU A 60 -17.63 5.77 -10.75
C GLU A 60 -16.38 5.09 -10.18
N LEU A 61 -15.72 5.69 -9.19
CA LEU A 61 -14.57 5.08 -8.51
C LEU A 61 -14.91 3.74 -7.83
N ARG A 62 -16.16 3.58 -7.37
CA ARG A 62 -16.66 2.33 -6.78
C ARG A 62 -17.22 1.34 -7.80
N ALA A 63 -17.32 1.71 -9.08
CA ALA A 63 -17.76 0.80 -10.13
C ALA A 63 -16.62 -0.13 -10.54
N ALA A 64 -16.98 -1.30 -11.09
CA ALA A 64 -16.01 -2.19 -11.70
C ALA A 64 -15.23 -1.43 -12.78
N ALA A 65 -13.90 -1.53 -12.75
CA ALA A 65 -13.06 -0.92 -13.76
C ALA A 65 -13.39 -1.51 -15.13
N GLY A 66 -13.57 -0.64 -16.12
CA GLY A 66 -13.72 -1.02 -17.53
C GLY A 66 -12.61 -0.41 -18.39
N GLU A 67 -12.65 -0.67 -19.70
CA GLU A 67 -11.67 -0.13 -20.66
C GLU A 67 -11.66 1.40 -20.75
N ARG A 68 -12.80 2.04 -20.46
CA ARG A 68 -12.97 3.49 -20.54
C ARG A 68 -13.43 4.04 -19.20
N THR A 69 -13.12 5.32 -18.98
CA THR A 69 -13.54 6.06 -17.78
C THR A 69 -13.98 7.48 -18.15
N SER A 70 -14.93 8.03 -17.41
CA SER A 70 -15.32 9.45 -17.42
C SER A 70 -14.70 10.26 -16.29
N LEU A 71 -13.83 9.66 -15.47
CA LEU A 71 -13.10 10.32 -14.38
C LEU A 71 -12.23 11.49 -14.90
N ARG A 72 -12.25 12.58 -14.15
CA ARG A 72 -11.72 13.89 -14.53
C ARG A 72 -10.61 14.39 -13.62
N SER A 73 -10.64 14.08 -12.32
CA SER A 73 -9.53 14.48 -11.46
C SER A 73 -8.26 13.69 -11.81
N VAL A 74 -7.10 14.29 -11.58
CA VAL A 74 -5.80 13.67 -11.86
C VAL A 74 -5.66 12.37 -11.07
N VAL A 75 -6.04 12.39 -9.78
CA VAL A 75 -5.95 11.23 -8.89
C VAL A 75 -6.94 10.14 -9.31
N ALA A 76 -8.19 10.47 -9.63
CA ALA A 76 -9.16 9.47 -10.07
C ALA A 76 -8.75 8.76 -11.38
N ARG A 77 -8.22 9.51 -12.36
CA ARG A 77 -7.68 8.91 -13.59
C ARG A 77 -6.48 8.01 -13.31
N ARG A 78 -5.61 8.40 -12.37
CA ARG A 78 -4.47 7.58 -11.94
C ARG A 78 -4.94 6.27 -11.30
N MET A 79 -5.95 6.35 -10.43
CA MET A 79 -6.57 5.16 -9.82
C MET A 79 -7.12 4.20 -10.87
N HIS A 80 -7.88 4.71 -11.86
CA HIS A 80 -8.40 3.89 -12.96
C HIS A 80 -7.28 3.28 -13.81
N ALA A 81 -6.27 4.07 -14.19
CA ALA A 81 -5.14 3.59 -14.98
C ALA A 81 -4.35 2.48 -14.27
N ALA A 82 -4.22 2.55 -12.94
CA ALA A 82 -3.56 1.53 -12.15
C ALA A 82 -4.32 0.20 -12.14
N VAL A 83 -5.65 0.22 -12.15
CA VAL A 83 -6.48 -1.00 -12.08
C VAL A 83 -6.89 -1.56 -13.45
N ALA A 84 -6.85 -0.74 -14.50
CA ALA A 84 -7.25 -1.12 -15.85
C ALA A 84 -6.55 -2.39 -16.39
N PRO A 85 -5.25 -2.66 -16.13
CA PRO A 85 -4.60 -3.87 -16.60
C PRO A 85 -5.20 -5.19 -16.06
N TYR A 86 -5.94 -5.15 -14.96
CA TYR A 86 -6.52 -6.34 -14.32
C TYR A 86 -8.00 -6.55 -14.67
N ALA A 87 -8.65 -5.54 -15.25
CA ALA A 87 -10.09 -5.47 -15.44
C ALA A 87 -10.66 -6.57 -16.38
N SER A 88 -9.83 -7.11 -17.29
CA SER A 88 -10.22 -8.24 -18.16
C SER A 88 -10.22 -9.58 -17.43
N ASP A 89 -9.39 -9.71 -16.39
CA ASP A 89 -9.04 -10.99 -15.78
C ASP A 89 -9.84 -11.22 -14.49
N CYS A 90 -10.19 -10.14 -13.79
CA CYS A 90 -10.87 -10.21 -12.51
C CYS A 90 -11.65 -8.92 -12.20
N PHE A 91 -12.49 -8.99 -11.17
CA PHE A 91 -13.14 -7.81 -10.63
C PHE A 91 -12.15 -6.97 -9.83
N ILE A 92 -12.06 -5.69 -10.18
CA ILE A 92 -11.37 -4.66 -9.41
C ILE A 92 -12.08 -3.32 -9.64
N THR A 93 -12.02 -2.43 -8.67
CA THR A 93 -12.52 -1.05 -8.75
C THR A 93 -11.33 -0.09 -8.63
N PRO A 94 -11.41 1.14 -9.17
CA PRO A 94 -10.41 2.17 -8.91
C PRO A 94 -10.09 2.38 -7.42
N MET A 95 -11.02 2.08 -6.50
CA MET A 95 -10.77 2.17 -5.05
C MET A 95 -9.56 1.35 -4.58
N ALA A 96 -9.19 0.28 -5.29
CA ALA A 96 -8.03 -0.55 -4.97
C ALA A 96 -6.66 0.14 -5.20
N ALA A 97 -6.65 1.38 -5.70
CA ALA A 97 -5.43 2.15 -5.94
C ALA A 97 -5.48 3.54 -5.27
N VAL A 98 -6.45 3.80 -4.39
CA VAL A 98 -6.70 5.14 -3.83
C VAL A 98 -5.52 5.64 -3.01
N ALA A 99 -4.97 4.81 -2.14
CA ALA A 99 -3.99 5.24 -1.16
C ALA A 99 -2.64 5.52 -1.84
N GLY A 100 -2.21 4.63 -2.74
CA GLY A 100 -1.04 4.82 -3.58
C GLY A 100 -1.17 6.01 -4.53
N SER A 101 -2.34 6.22 -5.14
CA SER A 101 -2.57 7.36 -6.05
C SER A 101 -2.53 8.72 -5.35
N VAL A 102 -3.03 8.79 -4.11
CA VAL A 102 -2.94 9.98 -3.26
C VAL A 102 -1.48 10.23 -2.84
N ALA A 103 -0.76 9.19 -2.41
CA ALA A 103 0.65 9.32 -2.04
C ALA A 103 1.50 9.86 -3.20
N GLU A 104 1.27 9.36 -4.42
CA GLU A 104 1.92 9.85 -5.64
C GLU A 104 1.59 11.31 -5.94
N GLU A 105 0.34 11.72 -5.80
CA GLU A 105 -0.08 13.09 -6.08
C GLU A 105 0.63 14.09 -5.16
N ILE A 106 0.71 13.73 -3.87
CA ILE A 106 1.38 14.56 -2.87
C ILE A 106 2.89 14.60 -3.12
N LEU A 107 3.50 13.45 -3.46
CA LEU A 107 4.91 13.40 -3.83
C LEU A 107 5.19 14.29 -5.05
N GLY A 108 4.36 14.23 -6.09
CA GLY A 108 4.49 15.07 -7.28
C GLY A 108 4.48 16.57 -6.93
N ALA A 109 3.50 17.00 -6.13
CA ALA A 109 3.41 18.39 -5.68
C ALA A 109 4.63 18.86 -4.89
N MET A 110 5.24 17.98 -4.09
CA MET A 110 6.48 18.29 -3.36
C MET A 110 7.66 18.50 -4.31
N LEU A 111 7.83 17.61 -5.29
CA LEU A 111 8.94 17.64 -6.24
C LEU A 111 8.82 18.79 -7.25
N ASP A 112 7.61 19.17 -7.62
CA ASP A 112 7.36 20.35 -8.46
C ASP A 112 7.70 21.66 -7.74
N ALA A 113 7.59 21.68 -6.41
CA ALA A 113 7.83 22.87 -5.60
C ALA A 113 9.31 23.07 -5.24
N ALA A 114 10.08 21.99 -5.05
CA ALA A 114 11.47 22.09 -4.65
C ALA A 114 12.30 20.83 -5.01
N PRO A 115 13.62 20.97 -5.28
CA PRO A 115 14.50 19.84 -5.47
C PRO A 115 14.75 19.12 -4.13
N LEU A 116 14.55 17.80 -4.12
CA LEU A 116 14.71 16.97 -2.92
C LEU A 116 15.66 15.81 -3.20
N GLU A 117 16.48 15.46 -2.22
CA GLU A 117 17.41 14.31 -2.30
C GLU A 117 16.65 13.01 -2.16
N ARG A 118 15.72 12.94 -1.21
CA ARG A 118 14.94 11.73 -0.92
C ARG A 118 13.61 12.11 -0.31
N VAL A 119 12.54 11.45 -0.72
CA VAL A 119 11.21 11.64 -0.12
C VAL A 119 10.50 10.31 -0.03
N TYR A 120 9.74 10.11 1.03
CA TYR A 120 8.65 9.15 1.01
C TYR A 120 7.36 9.79 1.48
N VAL A 121 6.25 9.39 0.86
CA VAL A 121 4.88 9.73 1.27
C VAL A 121 4.17 8.41 1.55
N ASN A 122 3.85 8.13 2.81
CA ASN A 122 3.18 6.89 3.22
C ASN A 122 1.73 7.17 3.61
N ASN A 123 0.80 6.55 2.88
CA ASN A 123 -0.64 6.56 3.18
C ASN A 123 -1.08 5.18 3.68
N GLY A 124 -0.98 4.93 4.99
CA GLY A 124 -1.50 3.70 5.60
C GLY A 124 -0.83 2.38 5.18
N GLY A 125 0.37 2.41 4.59
CA GLY A 125 1.08 1.23 4.05
C GLY A 125 1.43 1.36 2.57
N ASP A 126 0.81 2.32 1.87
CA ASP A 126 1.03 2.61 0.46
C ASP A 126 1.94 3.83 0.31
N ILE A 127 3.14 3.58 -0.23
CA ILE A 127 4.28 4.48 -0.16
C ILE A 127 4.72 4.87 -1.57
N ALA A 128 4.66 6.18 -1.85
CA ALA A 128 5.33 6.78 -2.99
C ALA A 128 6.73 7.25 -2.58
N LEU A 129 7.73 6.97 -3.42
CA LEU A 129 9.15 7.23 -3.14
C LEU A 129 9.77 8.13 -4.21
N HIS A 130 10.64 9.03 -3.77
CA HIS A 130 11.63 9.67 -4.62
C HIS A 130 13.03 9.43 -4.06
N LEU A 131 13.95 9.01 -4.93
CA LEU A 131 15.33 8.70 -4.59
C LEU A 131 16.25 9.41 -5.59
N GLY A 132 16.97 10.43 -5.11
CA GLY A 132 18.06 11.08 -5.82
C GLY A 132 19.29 10.19 -5.93
N ARG A 133 20.26 10.59 -6.74
CA ARG A 133 21.47 9.79 -7.02
C ARG A 133 22.20 9.41 -5.73
N GLY A 134 22.41 8.11 -5.52
CA GLY A 134 23.12 7.57 -4.35
C GLY A 134 22.26 7.39 -3.10
N GLU A 135 21.02 7.88 -3.12
CA GLU A 135 20.05 7.62 -2.06
C GLU A 135 19.46 6.22 -2.15
N HIS A 136 18.95 5.75 -1.01
CA HIS A 136 18.28 4.48 -0.90
C HIS A 136 17.18 4.54 0.17
N PHE A 137 16.26 3.61 0.07
CA PHE A 137 15.17 3.40 1.02
C PHE A 137 15.21 1.96 1.53
N SER A 138 15.00 1.76 2.83
CA SER A 138 14.91 0.43 3.43
C SER A 138 13.48 0.18 3.86
N VAL A 139 12.89 -0.88 3.32
CA VAL A 139 11.52 -1.32 3.59
C VAL A 139 11.57 -2.41 4.64
N GLY A 140 10.92 -2.18 5.77
CA GLY A 140 10.77 -3.18 6.82
C GLY A 140 9.62 -4.14 6.52
N LEU A 141 9.89 -5.43 6.55
CA LEU A 141 8.90 -6.51 6.44
C LEU A 141 8.84 -7.22 7.80
N ILE A 142 7.74 -7.03 8.53
CA ILE A 142 7.56 -7.62 9.87
C ILE A 142 6.96 -9.03 9.73
N ASP A 143 7.73 -10.07 10.09
CA ASP A 143 7.28 -11.47 9.97
C ASP A 143 6.12 -11.81 10.93
N ARG A 144 6.14 -11.25 12.15
CA ARG A 144 5.11 -11.43 13.19
C ARG A 144 5.00 -10.17 14.06
N PRO A 145 3.82 -9.52 14.16
CA PRO A 145 3.62 -8.39 15.05
C PRO A 145 3.68 -8.76 16.55
N ASP A 146 3.27 -9.99 16.89
CA ASP A 146 3.02 -10.41 18.28
C ASP A 146 4.08 -11.36 18.87
N GLY A 147 5.29 -11.42 18.29
CA GLY A 147 6.39 -12.26 18.80
C GLY A 147 7.77 -11.70 18.47
N ASP A 148 8.84 -12.46 18.74
CA ASP A 148 10.23 -12.18 18.35
C ASP A 148 10.41 -12.30 16.82
N GLY A 149 9.64 -11.54 16.05
CA GLY A 149 9.69 -11.52 14.60
C GLY A 149 11.05 -11.02 14.10
N VAL A 150 11.59 -11.70 13.09
CA VAL A 150 12.76 -11.21 12.35
C VAL A 150 12.28 -10.07 11.44
N MET A 151 12.85 -8.88 11.59
CA MET A 151 12.60 -7.78 10.67
C MET A 151 13.42 -8.02 9.39
N ARG A 152 12.79 -8.50 8.33
CA ARG A 152 13.45 -8.57 7.03
C ARG A 152 13.50 -7.17 6.43
N THR A 153 14.59 -6.80 5.79
CA THR A 153 14.72 -5.50 5.12
C THR A 153 15.00 -5.67 3.64
N LEU A 154 14.18 -5.00 2.84
CA LEU A 154 14.39 -4.86 1.41
C LEU A 154 14.97 -3.46 1.15
N ARG A 155 16.07 -3.39 0.41
CA ARG A 155 16.67 -2.12 -0.01
C ARG A 155 16.20 -1.72 -1.40
N VAL A 156 15.83 -0.46 -1.56
CA VAL A 156 15.52 0.20 -2.83
C VAL A 156 16.53 1.30 -3.07
N ASP A 157 17.36 1.14 -4.08
CA ASP A 157 18.37 2.10 -4.49
C ASP A 157 17.82 3.00 -5.62
N ALA A 158 18.40 4.18 -5.79
CA ALA A 158 17.93 5.17 -6.77
C ALA A 158 17.91 4.68 -8.23
N ASN A 159 18.75 3.70 -8.58
CA ASN A 159 18.82 3.16 -9.94
C ASN A 159 17.78 2.06 -10.20
N ASP A 160 17.07 1.61 -9.17
CA ASP A 160 15.98 0.64 -9.33
C ASP A 160 14.76 1.32 -9.96
N PRO A 161 13.94 0.60 -10.74
CA PRO A 161 12.70 1.15 -11.30
C PRO A 161 11.61 1.41 -10.25
N ILE A 162 11.78 0.92 -9.03
CA ILE A 162 10.77 0.95 -7.97
C ILE A 162 10.59 2.36 -7.41
N ARG A 163 9.38 2.93 -7.52
CA ARG A 163 8.97 4.17 -6.83
C ARG A 163 7.68 4.01 -6.03
N GLY A 164 7.10 2.81 -6.04
CA GLY A 164 5.91 2.46 -5.29
C GLY A 164 6.10 1.21 -4.45
N ILE A 165 5.55 1.26 -3.24
CA ILE A 165 5.42 0.10 -2.35
C ILE A 165 4.01 0.12 -1.80
N ALA A 166 3.35 -1.03 -1.73
CA ALA A 166 2.01 -1.13 -1.14
C ALA A 166 1.90 -2.41 -0.32
N THR A 167 1.00 -2.41 0.66
CA THR A 167 0.72 -3.62 1.46
C THR A 167 -0.78 -3.84 1.63
N SER A 168 -1.28 -4.98 1.15
CA SER A 168 -2.68 -5.39 1.28
C SER A 168 -2.79 -6.71 2.05
N GLY A 169 -3.93 -6.98 2.69
CA GLY A 169 -4.14 -8.20 3.49
C GLY A 169 -5.41 -8.12 4.32
N ARG A 170 -5.85 -9.25 4.86
CA ARG A 170 -7.15 -9.34 5.57
C ARG A 170 -7.22 -8.55 6.88
N HIS A 171 -6.08 -8.18 7.47
CA HIS A 171 -6.00 -7.36 8.68
C HIS A 171 -5.82 -5.87 8.37
N GLY A 172 -5.83 -5.49 7.08
CA GLY A 172 -5.74 -4.11 6.64
C GLY A 172 -7.02 -3.31 6.91
N ARG A 173 -7.02 -2.05 6.45
CA ARG A 173 -8.16 -1.14 6.59
C ARG A 173 -9.31 -1.46 5.62
N SER A 174 -9.05 -2.27 4.59
CA SER A 174 -10.00 -2.65 3.53
C SER A 174 -10.33 -4.14 3.59
N PHE A 175 -11.53 -4.50 3.14
CA PHE A 175 -11.90 -5.91 3.06
C PHE A 175 -11.10 -6.64 1.97
N SER A 176 -10.66 -7.85 2.29
CA SER A 176 -9.97 -8.73 1.35
C SER A 176 -10.87 -9.89 0.95
N LEU A 177 -10.82 -10.27 -0.33
CA LEU A 177 -11.43 -11.50 -0.83
C LEU A 177 -10.53 -12.69 -0.51
N GLY A 178 -9.22 -12.51 -0.37
CA GLY A 178 -8.30 -13.58 -0.03
C GLY A 178 -8.13 -13.77 1.48
N ILE A 179 -7.14 -14.57 1.86
CA ILE A 179 -6.83 -14.89 3.26
C ILE A 179 -5.43 -14.46 3.68
N ALA A 180 -4.64 -13.85 2.79
CA ALA A 180 -3.29 -13.37 3.12
C ALA A 180 -3.30 -12.47 4.37
N ASP A 181 -2.32 -12.68 5.23
CA ASP A 181 -2.10 -11.77 6.37
C ASP A 181 -1.55 -10.44 5.88
N ALA A 182 -0.61 -10.51 4.93
CA ALA A 182 -0.06 -9.36 4.22
C ALA A 182 0.57 -9.78 2.90
N VAL A 183 0.42 -8.94 1.89
CA VAL A 183 1.14 -8.98 0.62
C VAL A 183 1.73 -7.61 0.40
N THR A 184 3.07 -7.52 0.36
CA THR A 184 3.79 -6.29 0.04
C THR A 184 4.25 -6.34 -1.41
N VAL A 185 3.90 -5.34 -2.21
CA VAL A 185 4.27 -5.24 -3.63
C VAL A 185 5.22 -4.06 -3.85
N LEU A 186 6.16 -4.24 -4.77
CA LEU A 186 7.05 -3.22 -5.31
C LEU A 186 6.67 -2.97 -6.76
N ALA A 187 6.52 -1.71 -7.17
CA ALA A 187 6.21 -1.37 -8.55
C ALA A 187 6.84 -0.02 -8.95
N ALA A 188 6.73 0.29 -10.24
CA ALA A 188 7.23 1.55 -10.79
C ALA A 188 6.49 2.77 -10.21
N THR A 189 5.25 2.61 -9.74
CA THR A 189 4.47 3.66 -9.06
C THR A 189 3.70 3.09 -7.86
N ALA A 190 3.31 3.94 -6.90
CA ALA A 190 2.62 3.48 -5.68
C ALA A 190 1.18 3.02 -5.97
N SER A 191 0.48 3.68 -6.89
CA SER A 191 -0.84 3.31 -7.40
C SER A 191 -0.83 1.94 -8.08
N GLN A 192 0.20 1.63 -8.88
CA GLN A 192 0.40 0.29 -9.44
C GLN A 192 0.64 -0.74 -8.35
N ALA A 193 1.49 -0.43 -7.37
CA ALA A 193 1.77 -1.32 -6.25
C ALA A 193 0.49 -1.61 -5.45
N ASP A 194 -0.33 -0.60 -5.15
CA ASP A 194 -1.58 -0.68 -4.37
C ASP A 194 -2.60 -1.61 -5.06
N ALA A 195 -2.84 -1.36 -6.35
CA ALA A 195 -3.70 -2.22 -7.16
C ALA A 195 -3.20 -3.68 -7.20
N ALA A 196 -1.92 -3.89 -7.47
CA ALA A 196 -1.36 -5.25 -7.57
C ALA A 196 -1.34 -5.96 -6.21
N ALA A 197 -1.06 -5.25 -5.11
CA ALA A 197 -1.11 -5.80 -3.76
C ALA A 197 -2.51 -6.33 -3.44
N THR A 198 -3.55 -5.57 -3.80
CA THR A 198 -4.95 -6.01 -3.69
C THR A 198 -5.23 -7.26 -4.52
N ILE A 199 -4.81 -7.30 -5.79
CA ILE A 199 -4.99 -8.47 -6.66
C ILE A 199 -4.31 -9.72 -6.10
N ILE A 200 -3.03 -9.61 -5.74
CA ILE A 200 -2.25 -10.74 -5.24
C ILE A 200 -2.77 -11.20 -3.88
N ALA A 201 -3.13 -10.29 -2.97
CA ALA A 201 -3.72 -10.64 -1.68
C ALA A 201 -5.03 -11.42 -1.85
N ASN A 202 -5.85 -11.05 -2.83
CA ASN A 202 -7.08 -11.76 -3.16
C ASN A 202 -6.83 -13.14 -3.79
N ALA A 203 -5.70 -13.32 -4.48
CA ALA A 203 -5.30 -14.60 -5.08
C ALA A 203 -4.71 -15.59 -4.06
N VAL A 204 -4.25 -15.13 -2.89
CA VAL A 204 -3.92 -16.00 -1.76
C VAL A 204 -5.24 -16.46 -1.13
N ASP A 205 -5.77 -17.58 -1.61
CA ASP A 205 -7.07 -18.08 -1.17
C ASP A 205 -7.19 -19.62 -1.24
N LEU A 206 -8.21 -20.16 -0.57
CA LEU A 206 -8.64 -21.56 -0.64
C LEU A 206 -10.16 -21.61 -0.85
N PRO A 207 -10.65 -21.47 -2.10
CA PRO A 207 -12.08 -21.48 -2.38
C PRO A 207 -12.77 -22.74 -1.84
N GLY A 208 -13.86 -22.56 -1.10
CA GLY A 208 -14.65 -23.66 -0.53
C GLY A 208 -14.06 -24.31 0.72
N HIS A 209 -12.93 -23.84 1.24
CA HIS A 209 -12.35 -24.39 2.48
C HIS A 209 -13.25 -24.07 3.70
N PRO A 210 -13.67 -25.08 4.48
CA PRO A 210 -14.67 -24.89 5.55
C PRO A 210 -14.17 -24.02 6.71
N GLY A 211 -12.85 -23.89 6.86
CA GLY A 211 -12.22 -23.02 7.84
C GLY A 211 -12.21 -21.52 7.48
N ILE A 212 -12.66 -21.13 6.28
CA ILE A 212 -12.72 -19.73 5.85
C ILE A 212 -14.16 -19.26 5.88
N ILE A 213 -14.48 -18.41 6.85
CA ILE A 213 -15.79 -17.82 7.00
C ILE A 213 -15.84 -16.52 6.21
N ARG A 214 -16.82 -16.44 5.30
CA ARG A 214 -17.01 -15.31 4.40
C ARG A 214 -18.39 -14.70 4.59
N GLN A 215 -18.51 -13.42 4.29
CA GLN A 215 -19.78 -12.70 4.30
C GLN A 215 -19.79 -11.65 3.18
N PRO A 216 -20.94 -11.30 2.60
CA PRO A 216 -21.03 -10.20 1.64
C PRO A 216 -20.49 -8.89 2.24
N ALA A 217 -19.67 -8.16 1.48
CA ALA A 217 -19.05 -6.92 1.94
C ALA A 217 -20.09 -5.86 2.31
N ASN A 218 -21.19 -5.77 1.56
CA ASN A 218 -22.29 -4.85 1.81
C ASN A 218 -23.12 -5.17 3.07
N GLU A 219 -23.01 -6.37 3.64
CA GLU A 219 -23.60 -6.66 4.95
C GLU A 219 -22.71 -6.19 6.11
N LEU A 220 -21.40 -6.04 5.87
CA LEU A 220 -20.44 -5.50 6.84
C LEU A 220 -20.36 -3.96 6.75
N GLN A 221 -20.37 -3.44 5.53
CA GLN A 221 -20.35 -2.01 5.21
C GLN A 221 -21.28 -1.75 4.02
N PRO A 222 -22.48 -1.17 4.25
CA PRO A 222 -23.52 -1.01 3.21
C PRO A 222 -23.07 -0.33 1.92
N ASP A 223 -22.07 0.55 2.01
CA ASP A 223 -21.57 1.34 0.88
C ASP A 223 -20.24 0.81 0.31
N SER A 224 -19.84 -0.42 0.64
CA SER A 224 -18.64 -1.07 0.10
C SER A 224 -18.68 -1.18 -1.42
N ASP A 225 -17.57 -0.82 -2.07
CA ASP A 225 -17.37 -0.95 -3.52
C ASP A 225 -17.35 -2.42 -4.00
N LEU A 226 -17.11 -3.36 -3.09
CA LEU A 226 -17.15 -4.79 -3.38
C LEU A 226 -18.59 -5.32 -3.53
N GLY A 227 -19.59 -4.60 -3.00
CA GLY A 227 -21.01 -4.97 -3.08
C GLY A 227 -21.31 -6.29 -2.37
N SER A 228 -22.03 -7.20 -3.02
CA SER A 228 -22.39 -8.52 -2.45
C SER A 228 -21.25 -9.55 -2.46
N ARG A 229 -20.04 -9.17 -2.89
CA ARG A 229 -18.90 -10.09 -2.96
C ARG A 229 -18.50 -10.57 -1.57
N LEU A 230 -18.15 -11.84 -1.51
CA LEU A 230 -17.77 -12.52 -0.28
C LEU A 230 -16.36 -12.12 0.14
N VAL A 231 -16.26 -11.45 1.28
CA VAL A 231 -14.99 -11.06 1.89
C VAL A 231 -14.68 -11.95 3.09
N THR A 232 -13.40 -12.12 3.37
CA THR A 232 -12.92 -12.96 4.48
C THR A 232 -13.25 -12.28 5.81
N ARG A 233 -14.06 -12.94 6.64
CA ARG A 233 -14.42 -12.47 7.99
C ARG A 233 -13.61 -13.15 9.07
N ASN A 234 -13.37 -14.46 8.91
CA ASN A 234 -12.58 -15.23 9.85
C ASN A 234 -11.87 -16.38 9.13
N VAL A 235 -10.67 -16.70 9.59
CA VAL A 235 -9.88 -17.83 9.09
C VAL A 235 -9.49 -18.66 10.30
N SER A 236 -10.03 -19.89 10.37
CA SER A 236 -9.65 -20.84 11.41
C SER A 236 -8.19 -21.27 11.24
N GLN A 237 -7.68 -22.06 12.20
CA GLN A 237 -6.37 -22.69 12.03
C GLN A 237 -6.32 -23.52 10.73
N LEU A 238 -5.35 -23.22 9.89
CA LEU A 238 -5.09 -23.90 8.63
C LEU A 238 -4.01 -24.95 8.80
N SER A 239 -4.06 -26.03 8.02
CA SER A 239 -2.95 -26.98 7.97
C SER A 239 -1.76 -26.37 7.21
N ARG A 240 -0.55 -26.90 7.42
CA ARG A 240 0.63 -26.48 6.63
C ARG A 240 0.43 -26.67 5.13
N LYS A 241 -0.32 -27.70 4.73
CA LYS A 241 -0.62 -27.97 3.32
C LYS A 241 -1.54 -26.89 2.74
N ASP A 242 -2.55 -26.47 3.50
CA ASP A 242 -3.48 -25.42 3.10
C ASP A 242 -2.77 -24.07 2.98
N ILE A 243 -1.90 -23.74 3.95
CA ILE A 243 -1.07 -22.53 3.92
C ILE A 243 -0.19 -22.52 2.67
N ALA A 244 0.52 -23.61 2.40
CA ALA A 244 1.38 -23.72 1.22
C ALA A 244 0.58 -23.60 -0.09
N ALA A 245 -0.60 -24.23 -0.18
CA ALA A 245 -1.45 -24.15 -1.36
C ALA A 245 -1.97 -22.72 -1.63
N ALA A 246 -2.43 -22.03 -0.58
CA ALA A 246 -2.90 -20.65 -0.69
C ALA A 246 -1.78 -19.69 -1.11
N LEU A 247 -0.60 -19.83 -0.50
CA LEU A 247 0.57 -19.01 -0.84
C LEU A 247 1.05 -19.29 -2.27
N GLU A 248 1.03 -20.54 -2.73
CA GLU A 248 1.41 -20.88 -4.10
C GLU A 248 0.44 -20.26 -5.12
N SER A 249 -0.88 -20.28 -4.86
CA SER A 249 -1.88 -19.60 -5.68
C SER A 249 -1.59 -18.10 -5.81
N GLY A 250 -1.29 -17.42 -4.70
CA GLY A 250 -0.88 -16.03 -4.72
C GLY A 250 0.45 -15.81 -5.45
N ALA A 251 1.42 -16.72 -5.28
CA ALA A 251 2.73 -16.62 -5.93
C ALA A 251 2.64 -16.83 -7.45
N GLU A 252 1.76 -17.71 -7.93
CA GLU A 252 1.44 -17.85 -9.35
C GLU A 252 0.89 -16.54 -9.92
N CYS A 253 -0.08 -15.92 -9.24
CA CYS A 253 -0.59 -14.61 -9.61
C CYS A 253 0.54 -13.56 -9.65
N ALA A 254 1.36 -13.48 -8.59
CA ALA A 254 2.46 -12.52 -8.53
C ALA A 254 3.49 -12.73 -9.67
N ARG A 255 3.82 -13.98 -10.01
CA ARG A 255 4.70 -14.30 -11.14
C ARG A 255 4.11 -13.84 -12.48
N GLN A 256 2.81 -14.06 -12.70
CA GLN A 256 2.13 -13.57 -13.90
C GLN A 256 2.16 -12.04 -14.00
N LEU A 257 1.96 -11.32 -12.89
CA LEU A 257 2.03 -9.86 -12.88
C LEU A 257 3.46 -9.36 -13.12
N PHE A 258 4.45 -10.05 -12.57
CA PHE A 258 5.87 -9.76 -12.79
C PHE A 258 6.26 -9.97 -14.26
N ASP A 259 5.86 -11.09 -14.87
CA ASP A 259 6.12 -11.39 -16.29
C ASP A 259 5.46 -10.38 -17.24
N ARG A 260 4.32 -9.80 -16.83
CA ARG A 260 3.63 -8.71 -17.55
C ARG A 260 4.26 -7.33 -17.33
N GLY A 261 5.28 -7.22 -16.47
CA GLY A 261 5.93 -5.96 -16.12
C GLY A 261 5.04 -5.01 -15.29
N LEU A 262 4.05 -5.55 -14.57
CA LEU A 262 3.14 -4.76 -13.72
C LEU A 262 3.70 -4.55 -12.31
N ILE A 263 4.63 -5.40 -11.88
CA ILE A 263 5.32 -5.33 -10.60
C ILE A 263 6.81 -5.65 -10.76
N GLU A 264 7.62 -5.20 -9.82
CA GLU A 264 9.06 -5.49 -9.71
C GLU A 264 9.35 -6.59 -8.69
N GLY A 265 8.38 -6.87 -7.81
CA GLY A 265 8.44 -7.97 -6.85
C GLY A 265 7.28 -7.94 -5.85
N ALA A 266 7.10 -9.04 -5.15
CA ALA A 266 6.08 -9.21 -4.13
C ALA A 266 6.57 -10.11 -2.99
N VAL A 267 6.07 -9.86 -1.79
CA VAL A 267 6.27 -10.68 -0.60
C VAL A 267 4.91 -11.04 -0.05
N LEU A 268 4.58 -12.33 -0.02
CA LEU A 268 3.30 -12.85 0.40
C LEU A 268 3.47 -13.54 1.75
N ARG A 269 2.55 -13.30 2.69
CA ARG A 269 2.56 -13.92 4.02
C ARG A 269 1.21 -14.48 4.41
N LEU A 270 1.24 -15.66 5.03
CA LEU A 270 0.09 -16.33 5.62
C LEU A 270 0.52 -17.23 6.77
N CYS A 271 -0.05 -17.01 7.96
CA CYS A 271 0.19 -17.77 9.19
C CYS A 271 1.68 -17.88 9.60
N GLY A 272 2.49 -16.88 9.24
CA GLY A 272 3.93 -16.84 9.50
C GLY A 272 4.80 -17.55 8.45
N ASP A 273 4.20 -18.15 7.43
CA ASP A 273 4.92 -18.62 6.25
C ASP A 273 5.00 -17.48 5.22
N MET A 274 6.05 -17.48 4.41
CA MET A 274 6.36 -16.40 3.46
C MET A 274 6.83 -16.95 2.11
N ILE A 275 6.35 -16.35 1.03
CA ILE A 275 6.89 -16.52 -0.33
C ILE A 275 7.33 -15.16 -0.88
N VAL A 276 8.44 -15.16 -1.61
CA VAL A 276 9.01 -13.98 -2.27
C VAL A 276 9.04 -14.23 -3.78
N VAL A 277 8.58 -13.25 -4.55
CA VAL A 277 8.59 -13.25 -6.01
C VAL A 277 9.28 -11.98 -6.50
N GLY A 278 10.17 -12.08 -7.49
CA GLY A 278 10.89 -10.94 -8.09
C GLY A 278 12.41 -11.05 -7.97
N THR A 279 13.11 -10.06 -8.51
CA THR A 279 14.57 -10.10 -8.73
C THR A 279 15.40 -9.61 -7.54
N LYS A 280 14.77 -9.01 -6.52
CA LYS A 280 15.52 -8.45 -5.40
C LYS A 280 15.72 -9.42 -4.24
N ASP A 281 16.98 -9.57 -3.86
CA ASP A 281 17.38 -10.25 -2.64
C ASP A 281 16.81 -9.54 -1.41
N ILE A 282 15.91 -10.22 -0.70
CA ILE A 282 15.48 -9.80 0.64
C ILE A 282 16.59 -10.18 1.61
N ARG A 283 17.22 -9.17 2.20
CA ARG A 283 18.28 -9.38 3.19
C ARG A 283 17.64 -9.55 4.56
N GLU A 284 18.03 -10.61 5.26
CA GLU A 284 17.68 -10.79 6.66
C GLU A 284 18.53 -9.82 7.51
N GLN A 285 17.88 -8.93 8.26
CA GLN A 285 18.51 -8.28 9.40
C GLN A 285 17.95 -8.90 10.67
N ARG A 286 18.83 -9.52 11.47
CA ARG A 286 18.44 -9.95 12.82
C ARG A 286 18.07 -8.71 13.63
N SER A 287 16.85 -8.69 14.17
CA SER A 287 16.39 -7.72 15.14
C SER A 287 17.42 -7.67 16.28
N ARG A 288 18.02 -6.49 16.55
CA ARG A 288 18.71 -6.31 17.83
C ARG A 288 17.67 -6.53 18.93
N PRO A 289 17.97 -7.28 20.02
CA PRO A 289 17.07 -7.36 21.15
C PRO A 289 16.69 -5.94 21.55
N LEU A 290 15.40 -5.69 21.80
CA LEU A 290 14.97 -4.52 22.55
C LEU A 290 15.73 -4.55 23.87
N ALA A 291 16.82 -3.78 23.95
CA ALA A 291 17.40 -3.47 25.24
C ALA A 291 16.30 -2.72 25.99
N LEU A 292 15.70 -3.40 26.96
CA LEU A 292 15.00 -2.74 28.05
C LEU A 292 16.01 -1.79 28.67
N GLU A 293 16.01 -0.53 28.23
CA GLU A 293 16.56 0.56 29.02
C GLU A 293 15.68 0.64 30.26
N ASN A 294 16.10 -0.12 31.28
CA ASN A 294 15.60 0.00 32.63
C ASN A 294 15.86 1.45 33.06
N ALA A 295 14.82 2.28 33.01
CA ALA A 295 14.74 3.51 33.76
C ALA A 295 14.65 3.14 35.25
N VAL A 296 15.81 2.99 35.90
CA VAL A 296 15.94 3.09 37.35
C VAL A 296 17.19 3.92 37.62
N GLY A 297 17.01 5.13 38.14
CA GLY A 297 18.10 5.91 38.71
C GLY A 297 17.93 7.43 38.67
N ALA A 298 16.99 7.96 39.47
CA ALA A 298 17.19 9.10 40.37
C ALA A 298 15.93 9.28 41.24
#